data_AF-A0A7R9DQX7-F1
#
_entry.id   AF-A0A7R9DQX7-F1
#
_cell.length_a   1.000
_cell.length_b   1.000
_cell.length_c   1.000
_cell.angle_alpha   90.00
_cell.angle_beta   90.00
_cell.angle_gamma   90.00
#
_symmetry.space_group_name_H-M   'P 1'
#
loop_
_entity.id
_entity.type
_entity.pdbx_description
1 polymer ?
#
loop_
_entity_poly.entity_id
_entity_poly.type
_entity_poly.pdbx_seq_one_letter_code
_entity_poly.pdbx_strand_id
1 'polypeptide(L)'
;MLGVTLLLWVGGLTLPCTGVLTGRTRPPGPSLYFQYHHYEDMTGYLHAVNRAYPDLTRLYSLGKTVKERDLWVMQVTSVPEVQLGIPHVKIVGNIHGNEAVGRELVLHMIQFFVTSYNRNQTVRWLLDNTYIHLMFLLFTVPCDELQQEPDSEM
;
A
#
# COMPACT_ATOMS: atom_id res chain seq x y z
N MET A 1 -63.37 -39.88 -34.22
CA MET A 1 -63.15 -38.48 -33.81
C MET A 1 -62.01 -38.49 -32.81
N LEU A 2 -60.80 -38.16 -33.29
CA LEU A 2 -60.00 -36.97 -32.90
C LEU A 2 -59.52 -37.06 -31.44
N GLY A 3 -58.25 -37.11 -31.07
CA GLY A 3 -56.97 -36.92 -31.76
C GLY A 3 -55.93 -36.68 -30.65
N VAL A 4 -54.81 -37.40 -30.67
CA VAL A 4 -53.71 -37.23 -29.71
C VAL A 4 -52.95 -35.96 -30.11
N THR A 5 -52.73 -35.02 -29.18
CA THR A 5 -51.87 -33.86 -29.42
C THR A 5 -50.79 -33.80 -28.35
N LEU A 6 -49.65 -34.40 -28.69
CA LEU A 6 -48.37 -34.24 -28.03
C LEU A 6 -47.83 -32.85 -28.41
N LEU A 7 -47.83 -31.90 -27.48
CA LEU A 7 -47.18 -30.61 -27.66
C LEU A 7 -45.72 -30.73 -27.23
N LEU A 8 -44.81 -30.88 -28.20
CA LEU A 8 -43.36 -30.72 -27.98
C LEU A 8 -43.05 -29.21 -27.94
N TRP A 9 -42.66 -28.69 -26.79
CA TRP A 9 -42.15 -27.33 -26.66
C TRP A 9 -40.64 -27.32 -26.93
N VAL A 10 -40.26 -27.12 -28.19
CA VAL A 10 -38.86 -26.83 -28.57
C VAL A 10 -38.66 -25.32 -28.46
N GLY A 11 -38.34 -24.86 -27.25
CA GLY A 11 -37.99 -23.47 -26.97
C GLY A 11 -36.56 -23.40 -26.45
N GLY A 12 -35.60 -23.15 -27.36
CA GLY A 12 -34.21 -22.90 -27.00
C GLY A 12 -34.10 -21.61 -26.20
N LEU A 13 -33.68 -21.72 -24.93
CA LEU A 13 -33.14 -20.59 -24.20
C LEU A 13 -31.73 -20.32 -24.75
N THR A 14 -31.63 -19.32 -25.62
CA THR A 14 -30.36 -18.62 -25.82
C THR A 14 -30.06 -17.90 -24.51
N LEU A 15 -29.15 -18.45 -23.72
CA LEU A 15 -28.57 -17.73 -22.60
C LEU A 15 -27.91 -16.48 -23.17
N PRO A 16 -28.37 -15.25 -22.85
CA PRO A 16 -27.60 -14.08 -23.21
C PRO A 16 -26.30 -14.18 -22.43
N CYS A 17 -25.18 -14.23 -23.15
CA CYS A 17 -23.87 -13.91 -22.61
C CYS A 17 -23.91 -12.44 -22.15
N THR A 18 -24.49 -12.17 -20.98
CA THR A 18 -24.19 -10.96 -20.24
C THR A 18 -22.81 -11.16 -19.63
N GLY A 19 -21.79 -10.97 -20.47
CA GLY A 19 -20.46 -10.66 -20.01
C GLY A 19 -20.55 -9.36 -19.22
N VAL A 20 -20.66 -9.48 -17.91
CA VAL A 20 -20.34 -8.37 -17.01
C VAL A 20 -18.88 -8.09 -17.26
N LEU A 21 -18.60 -7.04 -18.05
CA LEU A 21 -17.31 -6.38 -18.04
C LEU A 21 -17.19 -5.81 -16.63
N THR A 22 -16.68 -6.61 -15.69
CA THR A 22 -16.21 -6.09 -14.41
C THR A 22 -15.03 -5.20 -14.76
N GLY A 23 -15.31 -3.92 -15.02
CA GLY A 23 -14.30 -2.88 -14.98
C GLY A 23 -13.53 -3.11 -13.69
N ARG A 24 -12.20 -3.20 -13.79
CA ARG A 24 -11.30 -3.53 -12.68
C ARG A 24 -11.48 -2.47 -11.59
N THR A 25 -12.44 -2.64 -10.69
CA THR A 25 -12.68 -1.72 -9.60
C THR A 25 -11.47 -1.80 -8.69
N ARG A 26 -10.69 -0.72 -8.66
CA ARG A 26 -9.59 -0.58 -7.72
C ARG A 26 -10.16 -0.79 -6.31
N PRO A 27 -9.55 -1.64 -5.48
CA PRO A 27 -10.04 -1.84 -4.12
C PRO A 27 -10.12 -0.47 -3.42
N PRO A 28 -11.19 -0.22 -2.64
CA PRO A 28 -11.36 1.04 -1.93
C PRO A 28 -10.19 1.21 -0.97
N GLY A 29 -9.41 2.28 -1.16
CA GLY A 29 -8.22 2.58 -0.39
C GLY A 29 -7.54 3.85 -0.93
N PRO A 30 -6.78 4.57 -0.09
CA PRO A 30 -6.18 5.84 -0.47
C PRO A 30 -5.30 5.70 -1.73
N SER A 31 -5.57 6.57 -2.71
CA SER A 31 -4.78 6.66 -3.94
C SER A 31 -3.56 7.54 -3.72
N LEU A 32 -2.41 6.96 -4.00
CA LEU A 32 -1.11 7.62 -4.06
C LEU A 32 -0.82 7.98 -5.52
N TYR A 33 -0.57 9.24 -5.80
CA TYR A 33 -0.19 9.73 -7.13
C TYR A 33 1.34 9.68 -7.29
N PHE A 34 1.83 9.59 -8.53
CA PHE A 34 3.27 9.64 -8.80
C PHE A 34 3.77 11.09 -8.71
N GLN A 35 4.04 11.54 -7.49
CA GLN A 35 4.59 12.84 -7.16
C GLN A 35 5.45 12.71 -5.90
N TYR A 36 6.30 13.70 -5.63
CA TYR A 36 7.04 13.73 -4.37
C TYR A 36 6.12 14.18 -3.24
N HIS A 37 6.08 13.41 -2.15
CA HIS A 37 5.26 13.72 -0.98
C HIS A 37 6.09 14.40 0.09
N HIS A 38 5.62 15.55 0.58
CA HIS A 38 6.21 16.15 1.77
C HIS A 38 5.83 15.36 3.02
N TYR A 39 6.44 15.70 4.16
CA TYR A 39 6.24 15.00 5.42
C TYR A 39 4.76 14.88 5.82
N GLU A 40 4.00 15.97 5.67
CA GLU A 40 2.59 16.03 6.02
C GLU A 40 1.73 15.14 5.13
N ASP A 41 1.93 15.23 3.80
CA ASP A 41 1.22 14.40 2.82
C ASP A 41 1.50 12.91 3.05
N MET A 42 2.78 12.57 3.27
CA MET A 42 3.21 11.22 3.57
C MET A 42 2.55 10.72 4.86
N THR A 43 2.59 11.51 5.92
CA THR A 43 1.98 11.15 7.22
C THR A 43 0.48 10.94 7.08
N GLY A 44 -0.21 11.85 6.38
CA GLY A 44 -1.63 11.73 6.08
C GLY A 44 -1.96 10.46 5.30
N TYR A 45 -1.15 10.12 4.30
CA TYR A 45 -1.28 8.89 3.53
C TYR A 45 -1.10 7.63 4.39
N LEU A 46 -0.07 7.57 5.22
CA LEU A 46 0.20 6.41 6.09
C LEU A 46 -0.96 6.17 7.06
N HIS A 47 -1.48 7.23 7.69
CA HIS A 47 -2.65 7.11 8.53
C HIS A 47 -3.90 6.67 7.75
N ALA A 48 -4.10 7.17 6.53
CA ALA A 48 -5.21 6.75 5.69
C ALA A 48 -5.11 5.26 5.31
N VAL A 49 -3.92 4.75 4.99
CA VAL A 49 -3.69 3.34 4.70
C VAL A 49 -3.98 2.49 5.93
N ASN A 50 -3.48 2.88 7.09
CA ASN A 50 -3.68 2.15 8.35
C ASN A 50 -5.18 2.04 8.71
N ARG A 51 -5.96 3.09 8.45
CA ARG A 51 -7.42 3.07 8.65
C ARG A 51 -8.14 2.21 7.62
N ALA A 52 -7.65 2.16 6.38
CA ALA A 52 -8.28 1.39 5.32
C ALA A 52 -8.00 -0.12 5.42
N TYR A 53 -6.84 -0.51 5.96
CA TYR A 53 -6.39 -1.90 6.05
C TYR A 53 -5.88 -2.27 7.46
N PRO A 54 -6.72 -2.17 8.50
CA PRO A 54 -6.28 -2.38 9.89
C PRO A 54 -5.81 -3.82 10.16
N ASP A 55 -6.32 -4.81 9.42
CA ASP A 55 -5.95 -6.22 9.60
C ASP A 55 -4.56 -6.55 9.01
N LEU A 56 -4.08 -5.74 8.07
CA LEU A 56 -2.82 -5.97 7.36
C LEU A 56 -1.71 -5.00 7.77
N THR A 57 -2.08 -3.85 8.36
CA THR A 57 -1.17 -2.75 8.56
C THR A 57 -1.18 -2.24 9.98
N ARG A 58 0.02 -1.89 10.47
CA ARG A 58 0.23 -1.27 11.77
C ARG A 58 1.22 -0.13 11.65
N LEU A 59 0.73 1.08 11.86
CA LEU A 59 1.54 2.29 11.88
C LEU A 59 2.04 2.58 13.30
N TYR A 60 3.34 2.82 13.45
CA TYR A 60 3.95 3.26 14.70
C TYR A 60 5.14 4.19 14.45
N SER A 61 5.54 4.92 15.49
CA SER A 61 6.71 5.79 15.49
C SER A 61 7.84 5.13 16.27
N LEU A 62 9.06 5.15 15.73
CA LEU A 62 10.27 4.69 16.44
C LEU A 62 10.86 5.77 17.37
N GLY A 63 10.36 7.00 17.27
CA GLY A 63 10.91 8.15 17.97
C GLY A 63 10.77 9.42 17.15
N LYS A 64 11.48 10.46 17.55
CA LYS A 64 11.46 11.77 16.91
C LYS A 64 12.81 12.06 16.25
N THR A 65 12.79 12.82 15.17
CA THR A 65 13.99 13.45 14.59
C THR A 65 14.44 14.65 15.42
N VAL A 66 15.61 15.21 15.13
CA VAL A 66 16.10 16.45 15.74
C VAL A 66 15.14 17.63 15.55
N LYS A 67 14.34 17.61 14.46
CA LYS A 67 13.29 18.61 14.18
C LYS A 67 11.90 18.19 14.70
N GLU A 68 11.83 17.31 15.69
CA GLU A 68 10.58 16.87 16.35
C GLU A 68 9.56 16.18 15.42
N ARG A 69 10.02 15.57 14.33
CA ARG A 69 9.15 14.80 13.40
C ARG A 69 9.15 13.32 13.76
N ASP A 70 8.00 12.66 13.69
CA ASP A 70 7.91 11.21 13.91
C ASP A 70 8.66 10.41 12.84
N LEU A 71 9.42 9.43 13.33
CA LEU A 71 10.06 8.40 12.53
C LEU A 71 9.05 7.28 12.25
N TRP A 72 8.22 7.51 11.24
CA TRP A 72 7.16 6.60 10.86
C TRP A 72 7.68 5.26 10.33
N VAL A 73 7.07 4.18 10.83
CA VAL A 73 7.21 2.83 10.32
C VAL A 73 5.84 2.23 10.06
N MET A 74 5.65 1.75 8.84
CA MET A 74 4.49 0.92 8.50
C MET A 74 4.89 -0.53 8.55
N GLN A 75 4.36 -1.28 9.51
CA GLN A 75 4.40 -2.73 9.48
C GLN A 75 3.27 -3.24 8.57
N VAL A 76 3.61 -4.17 7.68
CA VAL A 76 2.66 -4.82 6.77
C VAL A 76 2.82 -6.33 6.93
N THR A 77 1.78 -7.01 7.40
CA THR A 77 1.74 -8.46 7.60
C THR A 77 0.29 -8.91 7.81
N SER A 78 -0.04 -10.15 7.47
CA SER A 78 -1.34 -10.74 7.85
C SER A 78 -1.28 -11.49 9.19
N VAL A 79 -0.12 -11.56 9.82
CA VAL A 79 0.06 -12.32 11.06
C VAL A 79 -0.33 -11.43 12.26
N PRO A 80 -1.29 -11.86 13.11
CA PRO A 80 -1.87 -10.99 14.13
C PRO A 80 -0.94 -10.73 15.33
N GLU A 81 -0.11 -11.71 15.69
CA GLU A 81 0.79 -11.64 16.85
C GLU A 81 2.17 -12.15 16.48
N VAL A 82 3.20 -11.56 17.10
CA VAL A 82 4.59 -11.96 16.90
C VAL A 82 4.76 -13.43 17.24
N GLN A 83 5.13 -14.23 16.24
CA GLN A 83 5.32 -15.66 16.35
C GLN A 83 6.79 -16.01 16.13
N LEU A 84 7.29 -16.96 16.92
CA LEU A 84 8.64 -17.50 16.74
C LEU A 84 8.72 -18.28 15.40
N GLY A 85 9.83 -18.09 14.68
CA GLY A 85 10.06 -18.76 13.39
C GLY A 85 9.57 -17.97 12.17
N ILE A 86 8.89 -16.82 12.37
CA ILE A 86 8.54 -15.91 11.28
C ILE A 86 9.66 -14.86 11.10
N PRO A 87 10.23 -14.69 9.91
CA PRO A 87 11.26 -13.71 9.67
C PRO A 87 10.72 -12.27 9.76
N HIS A 88 11.58 -11.37 10.24
CA HIS A 88 11.35 -9.92 10.21
C HIS A 88 12.28 -9.29 9.18
N VAL A 89 11.70 -8.53 8.26
CA VAL A 89 12.41 -7.78 7.22
C VAL A 89 12.13 -6.30 7.42
N LYS A 90 13.18 -5.48 7.44
CA LYS A 90 13.05 -4.03 7.48
C LYS A 90 13.60 -3.44 6.18
N ILE A 91 12.79 -2.63 5.51
CA ILE A 91 13.20 -1.86 4.34
C ILE A 91 13.17 -0.39 4.72
N VAL A 92 14.27 0.29 4.44
CA VAL A 92 14.48 1.68 4.82
C VAL A 92 14.77 2.49 3.57
N GLY A 93 13.95 3.52 3.32
CA GLY A 93 14.15 4.46 2.22
C GLY A 93 14.56 5.84 2.72
N ASN A 94 15.17 6.63 1.82
CA ASN A 94 15.51 8.04 2.02
C ASN A 94 16.51 8.29 3.16
N ILE A 95 17.60 7.49 3.20
CA ILE A 95 18.70 7.68 4.16
C ILE A 95 19.41 9.01 3.92
N HIS A 96 19.68 9.38 2.67
CA HIS A 96 20.15 10.73 2.35
C HIS A 96 18.94 11.63 2.04
N GLY A 97 18.90 12.83 2.62
CA GLY A 97 17.75 13.73 2.53
C GLY A 97 17.43 14.21 1.11
N ASN A 98 18.44 14.26 0.24
CA ASN A 98 18.32 14.62 -1.18
C ASN A 98 17.89 13.45 -2.09
N GLU A 99 17.75 12.24 -1.57
CA GLU A 99 17.35 11.04 -2.32
C GLU A 99 15.84 10.76 -2.21
N ALA A 100 15.02 11.69 -2.70
CA ALA A 100 13.55 11.62 -2.57
C ALA A 100 12.94 10.37 -3.24
N VAL A 101 13.61 9.81 -4.26
CA VAL A 101 13.14 8.61 -4.99
C VAL A 101 12.94 7.41 -4.06
N GLY A 102 13.85 7.21 -3.09
CA GLY A 102 13.77 6.08 -2.16
C GLY A 102 12.51 6.14 -1.28
N ARG A 103 12.07 7.34 -0.89
CA ARG A 103 10.83 7.54 -0.12
C ARG A 103 9.62 7.13 -0.93
N GLU A 104 9.51 7.62 -2.16
CA GLU A 104 8.37 7.35 -3.03
C GLU A 104 8.27 5.86 -3.39
N LEU A 105 9.42 5.20 -3.63
CA LEU A 105 9.44 3.76 -3.88
C LEU A 105 8.85 2.96 -2.71
N VAL A 106 9.21 3.31 -1.47
CA VAL A 106 8.68 2.64 -0.27
C VAL A 106 7.18 2.94 -0.08
N LEU A 107 6.72 4.16 -0.37
CA LEU A 107 5.29 4.50 -0.31
C LEU A 107 4.46 3.71 -1.34
N HIS A 108 4.94 3.63 -2.57
CA HIS A 108 4.29 2.81 -3.60
C HIS A 108 4.36 1.31 -3.28
N MET A 109 5.41 0.85 -2.59
CA MET A 109 5.49 -0.54 -2.13
C MET A 109 4.43 -0.87 -1.09
N ILE A 110 4.12 0.04 -0.14
CA ILE A 110 2.95 -0.11 0.76
C ILE A 110 1.68 -0.30 -0.05
N GLN A 111 1.44 0.62 -1.01
CA GLN A 111 0.24 0.58 -1.84
C GLN A 111 0.15 -0.74 -2.62
N PHE A 112 1.26 -1.22 -3.17
CA PHE A 112 1.33 -2.47 -3.88
C PHE A 112 0.94 -3.65 -2.99
N PHE A 113 1.49 -3.73 -1.78
CA PHE A 113 1.19 -4.81 -0.83
C PHE A 113 -0.28 -4.84 -0.43
N VAL A 114 -0.84 -3.72 0.04
CA VAL A 114 -2.23 -3.69 0.53
C VAL A 114 -3.24 -3.94 -0.58
N THR A 115 -2.99 -3.44 -1.79
CA THR A 115 -3.92 -3.62 -2.91
C THR A 115 -3.76 -4.98 -3.59
N SER A 116 -2.60 -5.63 -3.49
CA SER A 116 -2.32 -6.90 -4.17
C SER A 116 -2.51 -8.13 -3.30
N TYR A 117 -2.66 -7.97 -1.98
CA TYR A 117 -2.84 -9.08 -1.04
C TYR A 117 -3.91 -10.09 -1.48
N ASN A 118 -5.11 -9.61 -1.86
CA ASN A 118 -6.20 -10.49 -2.31
C ASN A 118 -6.13 -10.87 -3.80
N ARG A 119 -5.17 -10.34 -4.56
CA ARG A 119 -5.10 -10.51 -6.02
C ARG A 119 -3.90 -11.33 -6.49
N ASN A 120 -2.82 -11.33 -5.73
CA ASN A 120 -1.56 -11.98 -6.09
C ASN A 120 -1.14 -12.97 -4.99
N GLN A 121 -1.08 -14.25 -5.36
CA GLN A 121 -0.73 -15.33 -4.44
C GLN A 121 0.68 -15.19 -3.86
N THR A 122 1.65 -14.67 -4.63
CA THR A 122 3.01 -14.43 -4.15
C THR A 122 3.05 -13.35 -3.08
N VAL A 123 2.31 -12.25 -3.27
CA VAL A 123 2.22 -11.17 -2.27
C VAL A 123 1.53 -11.67 -1.01
N ARG A 124 0.45 -12.44 -1.16
CA ARG A 124 -0.23 -13.08 -0.04
C ARG A 124 0.70 -13.98 0.75
N TRP A 125 1.36 -14.91 0.07
CA TRP A 125 2.32 -15.81 0.70
C TRP A 125 3.43 -15.05 1.45
N LEU A 126 3.96 -13.97 0.85
CA LEU A 126 4.97 -13.14 1.49
C LEU A 126 4.45 -12.51 2.79
N LEU A 127 3.26 -11.89 2.78
CA LEU A 127 2.68 -11.21 3.94
C LEU A 127 2.15 -12.16 5.01
N ASP A 128 1.76 -13.37 4.64
CA ASP A 128 1.32 -14.42 5.57
C ASP A 128 2.52 -15.07 6.30
N ASN A 129 3.74 -14.98 5.74
CA ASN A 129 4.93 -15.64 6.26
C ASN A 129 6.05 -14.68 6.69
N THR A 130 5.85 -13.37 6.70
CA THR A 130 6.90 -12.40 7.02
C THR A 130 6.34 -11.15 7.70
N TYR A 131 7.11 -10.60 8.63
CA TYR A 131 6.91 -9.25 9.15
C TYR A 131 7.70 -8.24 8.33
N ILE A 132 7.03 -7.42 7.53
CA ILE A 132 7.69 -6.39 6.73
C ILE A 132 7.51 -5.03 7.40
N HIS A 133 8.62 -4.39 7.76
CA HIS A 133 8.66 -3.06 8.36
C HIS A 133 9.21 -2.06 7.35
N LEU A 134 8.37 -1.12 6.90
CA LEU A 134 8.69 -0.10 5.92
C LEU A 134 8.93 1.21 6.64
N MET A 135 10.18 1.63 6.72
CA MET A 135 10.60 2.83 7.42
C MET A 135 10.91 3.97 6.45
N PHE A 136 10.37 5.14 6.77
CA PHE A 136 10.63 6.38 6.06
C PHE A 136 11.67 7.17 6.87
N LEU A 137 12.92 7.17 6.42
CA LEU A 137 13.90 8.06 7.01
C LEU A 137 13.68 9.46 6.48
N LEU A 138 13.45 10.38 7.42
CA LEU A 138 13.38 11.79 7.15
C LEU A 138 14.58 12.45 7.80
N PHE A 139 15.75 12.29 7.19
CA PHE A 139 16.83 13.25 7.39
C PHE A 139 16.50 14.52 6.60
N THR A 140 15.38 15.17 6.93
CA THR A 140 14.98 16.39 6.26
C THR A 140 15.52 17.59 7.02
N VAL A 141 16.77 17.92 6.72
CA VAL A 141 17.04 19.30 6.31
C VAL A 141 16.45 19.39 4.90
N PRO A 142 15.44 20.25 4.64
CA PRO A 142 14.97 20.51 3.28
C PRO A 142 16.16 20.73 2.33
N CYS A 143 16.10 20.26 1.08
CA CYS A 143 17.12 20.60 0.07
C CYS A 143 17.26 22.13 -0.06
N ASP A 144 16.16 22.84 0.17
CA ASP A 144 16.02 24.29 0.18
C ASP A 144 16.86 24.96 1.30
N GLU A 145 17.07 24.28 2.43
CA GLU A 145 17.94 24.75 3.52
C GLU A 145 19.42 24.48 3.25
N LEU A 146 19.77 23.55 2.34
CA LEU A 146 21.17 23.32 1.93
C LEU A 146 21.71 24.37 0.96
N GLN A 147 20.87 25.30 0.49
CA GLN A 147 21.29 26.50 -0.25
C GLN A 147 21.37 27.74 0.63
N GLN A 148 21.12 27.61 1.93
CA GLN A 148 21.34 28.65 2.95
C GLN A 148 22.50 28.25 3.86
N GLU A 149 23.66 27.94 3.27
CA GLU A 149 24.91 28.32 3.92
C GLU A 149 25.01 29.84 3.74
N PRO A 150 24.97 30.66 4.81
CA PRO A 150 25.31 32.05 4.67
C PRO A 150 26.79 32.10 4.29
N ASP A 151 27.09 32.67 3.13
CA ASP A 151 28.40 33.24 2.85
C ASP A 151 28.64 34.38 3.87
N SER A 152 28.95 34.03 5.12
CA SER A 152 29.33 34.96 6.17
C SER A 152 30.64 34.49 6.78
N GLU A 153 31.70 35.06 6.23
CA GLU A 153 32.94 35.42 6.92
C GLU A 153 33.74 34.29 7.58
N MET A 154 34.72 33.77 6.82
CA MET A 154 36.14 34.03 7.13
C MET A 154 36.99 33.99 5.87
#